data_AF-A0A368FIV5-F1
#
_entry.id   AF-A0A368FIV5-F1
#
_cell.length_a   1.000
_cell.length_b   1.000
_cell.length_c   1.000
_cell.angle_alpha   90.00
_cell.angle_beta   90.00
_cell.angle_gamma   90.00
#
_symmetry.space_group_name_H-M   'P 1'
#
loop_
_entity.id
_entity.type
_entity.pdbx_description
1 polymer ?
#
loop_
_entity_poly.entity_id
_entity_poly.type
_entity_poly.pdbx_seq_one_letter_code
_entity_poly.pdbx_strand_id
1 'polypeptide(L)'
;MLGWFTLFREHGAPTFYGENRTPVTIDTHIVGLFSIFLVPAVTFLIILPGVRKHRFTSTFSFLFNMCIGATLLVSLYHPCWHRAETPISTTYKAFSNAKMDAHILVRVGLQYLNISLSTSATHGEDNVVIAEGILYNERFSFSEVNKMEKELSNALVKGLPFPILKVIEYLSGDGFSWGRQYRVAGYYTACMLWLSFYTWMISFVCLAFLPHYFARCIFYTGTFMGIGDLIFVLNIPRQMYIRFPTQDGDTLLKFRLSICFHATCIAGEFISP
;
A
#
# COMPACT_ATOMS: atom_id res chain seq x y z
N MET A 1 -14.12 34.96 -42.36
CA MET A 1 -13.28 35.32 -41.20
C MET A 1 -13.44 34.21 -40.17
N LEU A 2 -12.49 33.27 -40.07
CA LEU A 2 -12.46 32.32 -38.97
C LEU A 2 -12.02 33.08 -37.72
N GLY A 3 -12.90 33.19 -36.72
CA GLY A 3 -12.65 33.92 -35.48
C GLY A 3 -11.72 33.16 -34.53
N TRP A 4 -11.18 33.86 -33.53
CA TRP A 4 -10.26 33.31 -32.53
C TRP A 4 -10.75 32.03 -31.83
N PHE A 5 -12.06 31.79 -31.83
CA PHE A 5 -12.71 30.58 -31.29
C PHE A 5 -12.46 29.27 -32.07
N THR A 6 -11.81 29.32 -33.24
CA THR A 6 -11.49 28.14 -34.05
C THR A 6 -10.00 27.75 -34.03
N LEU A 7 -9.13 28.51 -33.35
CA LEU A 7 -7.66 28.38 -33.49
C LEU A 7 -7.08 27.05 -32.97
N PHE A 8 -7.85 26.25 -32.22
CA PHE A 8 -7.44 24.94 -31.69
C PHE A 8 -8.51 23.86 -31.90
N ARG A 9 -9.45 24.06 -32.82
CA ARG A 9 -10.52 23.10 -33.15
C ARG A 9 -10.34 22.62 -34.58
N GLU A 10 -10.16 21.31 -34.75
CA GLU A 10 -10.32 20.70 -36.07
C GLU A 10 -11.80 20.81 -36.50
N HIS A 11 -12.02 21.44 -37.65
CA HIS A 11 -13.29 21.45 -38.39
C HIS A 11 -14.55 21.97 -37.69
N GLY A 12 -14.43 22.76 -36.62
CA GLY A 12 -15.59 23.31 -35.91
C GLY A 12 -16.43 22.25 -35.17
N ALA A 13 -15.91 21.03 -35.06
CA ALA A 13 -16.48 19.97 -34.23
C ALA A 13 -16.30 20.29 -32.72
N PRO A 14 -17.11 19.70 -31.82
CA PRO A 14 -16.80 19.71 -30.40
C PRO A 14 -15.39 19.15 -30.17
N THR A 15 -14.67 19.69 -29.20
CA THR A 15 -13.32 19.21 -28.84
C THR A 15 -13.41 17.74 -28.44
N PHE A 16 -13.04 16.85 -29.36
CA PHE A 16 -12.99 15.43 -29.14
C PHE A 16 -11.59 15.09 -28.64
N TYR A 17 -11.43 15.04 -27.32
CA TYR A 17 -10.28 14.37 -26.75
C TYR A 17 -10.47 12.88 -27.07
N GLY A 18 -9.57 12.30 -27.85
CA GLY A 18 -9.58 10.86 -28.12
C GLY A 18 -9.57 10.04 -26.84
N GLU A 19 -9.72 8.72 -26.95
CA GLU A 19 -9.77 7.82 -25.80
C GLU A 19 -8.38 7.69 -25.14
N ASN A 20 -7.96 8.72 -24.42
CA ASN A 20 -6.72 8.74 -23.65
C ASN A 20 -7.03 8.39 -22.20
N ARG A 21 -7.52 7.16 -21.98
CA ARG A 21 -7.63 6.60 -20.64
C ARG A 21 -6.22 6.18 -20.21
N THR A 22 -5.36 7.12 -19.85
CA THR A 22 -4.12 6.73 -19.15
C THR A 22 -4.54 6.14 -17.81
N PRO A 23 -4.40 4.82 -17.58
CA PRO A 23 -4.72 4.26 -16.28
C PRO A 23 -3.81 4.92 -15.24
N VAL A 24 -4.32 5.12 -14.03
CA VAL A 24 -3.51 5.62 -12.92
C VAL A 24 -2.44 4.57 -12.62
N THR A 25 -1.23 4.79 -13.12
CA THR A 25 -0.10 3.86 -12.99
C THR A 25 0.49 3.87 -11.58
N ILE A 26 0.31 4.96 -10.83
CA ILE A 26 0.86 5.15 -9.49
C ILE A 26 -0.23 5.74 -8.59
N ASP A 27 -0.39 5.15 -7.40
CA ASP A 27 -1.30 5.65 -6.36
C ASP A 27 -0.96 7.11 -6.00
N THR A 28 -1.90 8.01 -6.24
CA THR A 28 -1.76 9.45 -6.00
C THR A 28 -1.49 9.76 -4.53
N HIS A 29 -1.99 8.93 -3.60
CA HIS A 29 -1.73 9.11 -2.18
C HIS A 29 -0.26 8.82 -1.84
N ILE A 30 0.33 7.78 -2.43
CA ILE A 30 1.74 7.43 -2.21
C ILE A 30 2.65 8.52 -2.77
N VAL A 31 2.35 9.02 -3.98
CA VAL A 31 3.12 10.11 -4.60
C VAL A 31 3.03 11.37 -3.74
N GLY A 32 1.83 11.72 -3.28
CA GLY A 32 1.62 12.84 -2.36
C GLY A 32 2.47 12.71 -1.10
N LEU A 33 2.40 11.55 -0.42
CA LEU A 33 3.19 11.29 0.78
C LEU A 33 4.71 11.38 0.52
N PHE A 34 5.20 10.77 -0.55
CA PHE A 34 6.62 10.82 -0.89
C PHE A 34 7.09 12.24 -1.21
N SER A 35 6.27 13.03 -1.91
CA SER A 35 6.59 14.41 -2.27
C SER A 35 6.75 15.32 -1.03
N ILE A 36 5.97 15.09 0.03
CA ILE A 36 6.03 15.85 1.28
C ILE A 36 7.39 15.70 1.97
N PHE A 37 8.07 14.55 1.84
CA PHE A 37 9.40 14.33 2.39
C PHE A 37 10.52 14.69 1.41
N LEU A 38 10.32 14.43 0.12
CA LEU A 38 11.32 14.68 -0.91
C LEU A 38 11.59 16.18 -1.08
N VAL A 39 10.55 17.02 -1.11
CA VAL A 39 10.69 18.46 -1.34
C VAL A 39 11.53 19.13 -0.24
N PRO A 40 11.25 18.93 1.07
CA PRO A 40 12.12 19.44 2.14
C PRO A 40 13.54 18.87 2.11
N ALA A 41 13.71 17.58 1.79
CA ALA A 41 15.02 16.96 1.69
C ALA A 41 15.88 17.60 0.59
N VAL A 42 15.33 17.78 -0.61
CA VAL A 42 16.00 18.44 -1.73
C VAL A 42 16.27 19.91 -1.41
N THR A 43 15.30 20.61 -0.83
CA THR A 43 15.47 22.01 -0.41
C THR A 43 16.63 22.17 0.59
N PHE A 44 16.73 21.26 1.56
CA PHE A 44 17.83 21.23 2.51
C PHE A 44 19.19 20.98 1.84
N LEU A 45 19.26 20.06 0.86
CA LEU A 45 20.47 19.80 0.08
C LEU A 45 20.92 21.02 -0.75
N ILE A 46 19.98 21.83 -1.24
CA ILE A 46 20.30 23.08 -1.96
C ILE A 46 20.89 24.14 -1.02
N ILE A 47 20.41 24.21 0.23
CA ILE A 47 20.89 25.17 1.24
C ILE A 47 22.26 24.75 1.83
N LEU A 48 22.60 23.46 1.73
CA LEU A 48 23.79 22.83 2.31
C LEU A 48 25.14 23.53 2.04
N PRO A 49 25.43 24.08 0.84
CA PRO A 49 26.68 24.81 0.58
C PRO A 49 26.88 26.02 1.50
N GLY A 50 25.81 26.60 2.04
CA GLY A 50 25.83 27.77 2.93
C GLY A 50 26.24 27.46 4.37
N VAL A 51 26.23 26.19 4.81
CA VAL A 51 26.57 25.81 6.19
C VAL A 51 28.09 25.83 6.36
N ARG A 52 28.63 26.53 7.36
CA ARG A 52 30.11 26.67 7.53
C ARG A 52 30.79 25.59 8.38
N LYS A 53 30.09 24.93 9.31
CA LYS A 53 30.68 23.95 10.27
C LYS A 53 29.70 22.80 10.54
N HIS A 54 30.19 21.58 10.83
CA HIS A 54 29.38 20.36 11.11
C HIS A 54 28.41 19.90 9.98
N ARG A 55 28.75 20.19 8.72
CA ARG A 55 27.91 19.87 7.53
C ARG A 55 27.39 18.44 7.51
N PHE A 56 28.27 17.46 7.67
CA PHE A 56 27.91 16.05 7.57
C PHE A 56 26.99 15.59 8.69
N THR A 57 27.29 15.97 9.93
CA THR A 57 26.48 15.59 11.10
C THR A 57 25.07 16.18 11.03
N SER A 58 24.95 17.48 10.72
CA SER A 58 23.63 18.12 10.59
C SER A 58 22.83 17.56 9.42
N THR A 59 23.47 17.28 8.29
CA THR A 59 22.82 16.69 7.12
C THR A 59 22.35 15.27 7.40
N PHE A 60 23.21 14.46 8.02
CA PHE A 60 22.88 13.10 8.39
C PHE A 60 21.69 13.08 9.38
N SER A 61 21.72 13.89 10.44
CA SER A 61 20.61 13.94 11.41
C SER A 61 19.29 14.40 10.78
N PHE A 62 19.32 15.37 9.88
CA PHE A 62 18.11 15.85 9.20
C PHE A 62 17.55 14.80 8.22
N LEU A 63 18.40 14.24 7.36
CA LEU A 63 17.99 13.22 6.39
C LEU A 63 17.52 11.95 7.09
N PHE A 64 18.20 11.53 8.16
CA PHE A 64 17.80 10.39 8.98
C PHE A 64 16.41 10.62 9.60
N ASN A 65 16.17 11.81 10.19
CA ASN A 65 14.87 12.13 10.76
C ASN A 65 13.76 12.18 9.70
N MET A 66 14.05 12.70 8.49
CA MET A 66 13.13 12.69 7.36
C MET A 66 12.83 11.27 6.86
N CYS A 67 13.84 10.40 6.79
CA CYS A 67 13.65 8.99 6.43
C CYS A 67 12.74 8.26 7.43
N ILE A 68 12.90 8.50 8.75
CA ILE A 68 12.03 7.92 9.78
C ILE A 68 10.58 8.42 9.63
N GLY A 69 10.40 9.72 9.38
CA GLY A 69 9.07 10.27 9.11
C GLY A 69 8.41 9.63 7.88
N ALA A 70 9.20 9.45 6.81
CA ALA A 70 8.74 8.81 5.58
C ALA A 70 8.37 7.34 5.80
N THR A 71 9.19 6.56 6.51
CA THR A 71 8.86 5.16 6.82
C THR A 71 7.60 5.06 7.69
N LEU A 72 7.40 5.95 8.67
CA LEU A 72 6.19 6.00 9.49
C LEU A 72 4.93 6.27 8.65
N LEU A 73 4.92 7.35 7.84
CA LEU A 73 3.74 7.69 7.04
C LEU A 73 3.48 6.65 5.95
N VAL A 74 4.51 6.14 5.28
CA VAL A 74 4.35 5.07 4.28
C VAL A 74 3.78 3.82 4.95
N SER A 75 4.27 3.43 6.13
CA SER A 75 3.78 2.23 6.82
C SER A 75 2.35 2.41 7.35
N LEU A 76 1.94 3.62 7.69
CA LEU A 76 0.58 3.90 8.11
C LEU A 76 -0.42 3.80 6.94
N TYR A 77 -0.06 4.34 5.77
CA TYR A 77 -0.99 4.45 4.64
C TYR A 77 -0.85 3.34 3.61
N HIS A 78 0.32 2.71 3.44
CA HIS A 78 0.56 1.70 2.41
C HIS A 78 0.14 0.30 2.89
N PRO A 79 -0.59 -0.50 2.09
CA PRO A 79 -1.15 -1.78 2.56
C PRO A 79 -0.15 -2.94 2.46
N CYS A 80 1.13 -2.74 2.82
CA CYS A 80 2.18 -3.75 2.68
C CYS A 80 2.69 -4.28 4.02
N TRP A 81 1.78 -4.60 4.95
CA TRP A 81 2.14 -5.25 6.20
C TRP A 81 2.19 -6.77 6.05
N HIS A 82 1.22 -7.34 5.36
CA HIS A 82 1.15 -8.77 5.06
C HIS A 82 0.86 -8.96 3.56
N ARG A 83 1.60 -9.84 2.89
CA ARG A 83 1.51 -10.05 1.45
C ARG A 83 1.38 -11.53 1.13
N ALA A 84 0.51 -11.87 0.19
CA ALA A 84 0.41 -13.21 -0.38
C ALA A 84 0.30 -13.12 -1.89
N GLU A 85 1.04 -13.96 -2.60
CA GLU A 85 1.13 -13.93 -4.06
C GLU A 85 1.23 -15.36 -4.59
N THR A 86 0.35 -15.73 -5.52
CA THR A 86 0.36 -17.05 -6.17
C THR A 86 -0.17 -16.98 -7.60
N PRO A 87 0.40 -17.74 -8.54
CA PRO A 87 -0.27 -18.03 -9.81
C PRO A 87 -1.48 -18.93 -9.56
N ILE A 88 -2.58 -18.68 -10.27
CA ILE A 88 -3.83 -19.40 -10.16
C ILE A 88 -4.42 -19.64 -11.56
N SER A 89 -5.14 -20.75 -11.73
CA SER A 89 -5.89 -21.06 -12.95
C SER A 89 -7.36 -21.23 -12.59
N THR A 90 -8.14 -20.17 -12.78
CA THR A 90 -9.51 -20.08 -12.22
C THR A 90 -10.52 -19.60 -13.25
N THR A 91 -11.79 -19.91 -13.00
CA THR A 91 -12.91 -19.38 -13.79
C THR A 91 -13.07 -17.89 -13.55
N TYR A 92 -13.15 -17.12 -14.63
CA TYR A 92 -13.17 -15.66 -14.57
C TYR A 92 -14.53 -15.08 -14.15
N LYS A 93 -15.62 -15.53 -14.80
CA LYS A 93 -16.96 -14.94 -14.68
C LYS A 93 -18.02 -16.02 -14.43
N ALA A 94 -19.08 -15.64 -13.71
CA ALA A 94 -20.30 -16.45 -13.62
C ALA A 94 -20.81 -16.82 -15.03
N PHE A 95 -21.31 -18.05 -15.20
CA PHE A 95 -21.82 -18.60 -16.46
C PHE A 95 -20.78 -18.84 -17.57
N SER A 96 -19.48 -18.76 -17.27
CA SER A 96 -18.43 -19.23 -18.17
C SER A 96 -17.52 -20.23 -17.46
N ASN A 97 -17.31 -21.38 -18.10
CA ASN A 97 -16.37 -22.40 -17.62
C ASN A 97 -14.94 -22.18 -18.15
N ALA A 98 -14.70 -21.08 -18.87
CA ALA A 98 -13.36 -20.73 -19.34
C ALA A 98 -12.45 -20.46 -18.14
N LYS A 99 -11.39 -21.28 -18.02
CA LYS A 99 -10.32 -21.07 -17.06
C LYS A 99 -9.31 -20.09 -17.64
N MET A 100 -8.81 -19.21 -16.80
CA MET A 100 -7.81 -18.23 -17.15
C MET A 100 -6.66 -18.29 -16.16
N ASP A 101 -5.44 -18.22 -16.68
CA ASP A 101 -4.24 -18.13 -15.86
C ASP A 101 -4.02 -16.68 -15.44
N ALA A 102 -4.00 -16.47 -14.13
CA ALA A 102 -3.84 -15.17 -13.53
C ALA A 102 -2.92 -15.24 -12.32
N HIS A 103 -2.26 -14.13 -12.02
CA HIS A 103 -1.55 -13.91 -10.78
C HIS A 103 -2.46 -13.15 -9.83
N ILE A 104 -2.73 -13.76 -8.67
CA ILE A 104 -3.44 -13.10 -7.57
C ILE A 104 -2.43 -12.58 -6.55
N LEU A 105 -2.60 -11.33 -6.17
CA LEU A 105 -1.77 -10.64 -5.19
C LEU A 105 -2.68 -10.00 -4.14
N VAL A 106 -2.54 -10.45 -2.89
CA VAL A 106 -3.25 -9.89 -1.74
C VAL A 106 -2.26 -9.13 -0.88
N ARG A 107 -2.55 -7.85 -0.65
CA ARG A 107 -1.75 -6.94 0.19
C ARG A 107 -2.63 -6.43 1.32
N VAL A 108 -2.33 -6.82 2.54
CA VAL A 108 -3.08 -6.42 3.74
C VAL A 108 -2.35 -5.27 4.42
N GLY A 109 -3.05 -4.17 4.63
CA GLY A 109 -2.62 -3.03 5.44
C GLY A 109 -3.22 -3.05 6.84
N LEU A 110 -3.20 -1.89 7.50
CA LEU A 110 -3.73 -1.73 8.86
C LEU A 110 -5.26 -1.56 8.89
N GLN A 111 -5.82 -0.84 7.92
CA GLN A 111 -7.26 -0.50 7.90
C GLN A 111 -8.00 -1.04 6.68
N TYR A 112 -7.24 -1.43 5.66
CA TYR A 112 -7.74 -1.88 4.38
C TYR A 112 -6.77 -2.88 3.77
N LEU A 113 -7.27 -3.67 2.84
CA LEU A 113 -6.50 -4.60 2.03
C LEU A 113 -6.73 -4.28 0.56
N ASN A 114 -5.75 -4.64 -0.26
CA ASN A 114 -5.78 -4.48 -1.69
C ASN A 114 -5.61 -5.86 -2.34
N ILE A 115 -6.50 -6.19 -3.27
CA ILE A 115 -6.46 -7.42 -4.03
C ILE A 115 -6.24 -7.05 -5.49
N SER A 116 -5.09 -7.47 -6.03
CA SER A 116 -4.78 -7.31 -7.43
C SER A 116 -4.89 -8.65 -8.14
N LEU A 117 -5.51 -8.66 -9.32
CA LEU A 117 -5.58 -9.81 -10.20
C LEU A 117 -5.04 -9.38 -11.56
N SER A 118 -3.92 -9.97 -11.98
CA SER A 118 -3.29 -9.67 -13.27
C SER A 118 -3.18 -10.93 -14.10
N THR A 119 -3.64 -10.88 -15.34
CA THR A 119 -3.44 -11.98 -16.29
C THR A 119 -2.01 -11.99 -16.80
N SER A 120 -1.41 -13.18 -16.91
CA SER A 120 -0.16 -13.34 -17.65
C SER A 120 -0.49 -13.25 -19.12
N ALA A 121 -0.07 -12.17 -19.78
CA ALA A 121 -0.13 -12.10 -21.23
C ALA A 121 0.85 -13.14 -21.77
N THR A 122 0.35 -14.32 -22.13
CA THR A 122 1.14 -15.29 -22.88
C THR A 122 1.41 -14.68 -24.25
N HIS A 123 2.67 -14.32 -24.50
CA HIS A 123 3.15 -14.01 -25.85
C HIS A 123 3.01 -15.27 -26.70
N GLY A 124 1.86 -15.43 -27.36
CA GLY A 124 1.72 -16.33 -28.49
C GLY A 124 2.28 -15.63 -29.72
N GLU A 125 3.28 -16.22 -30.35
CA GLU A 125 3.62 -15.95 -31.75
C GLU A 125 2.36 -16.08 -32.61
N ASP A 126 2.31 -15.24 -33.64
CA ASP A 126 1.24 -15.08 -34.63
C ASP A 126 0.02 -14.25 -34.20
N ASN A 127 0.15 -12.96 -34.51
CA ASN A 127 -0.87 -12.08 -35.06
C ASN A 127 -2.29 -12.16 -34.45
N VAL A 128 -2.65 -11.06 -33.79
CA VAL A 128 -4.00 -10.45 -33.66
C VAL A 128 -4.49 -10.33 -32.21
N VAL A 129 -4.66 -9.06 -31.84
CA VAL A 129 -5.17 -8.45 -30.59
C VAL A 129 -4.23 -8.51 -29.39
N ILE A 130 -3.59 -7.36 -29.13
CA ILE A 130 -3.27 -6.91 -27.77
C ILE A 130 -4.62 -6.82 -27.04
N ALA A 131 -5.11 -7.94 -26.51
CA ALA A 131 -6.13 -7.90 -25.49
C ALA A 131 -5.42 -7.33 -24.27
N GLU A 132 -5.64 -6.05 -23.99
CA GLU A 132 -5.14 -5.39 -22.78
C GLU A 132 -5.32 -6.36 -21.62
N GLY A 133 -4.19 -6.80 -21.04
CA GLY A 133 -4.20 -7.78 -19.97
C GLY A 133 -5.17 -7.32 -18.90
N ILE A 134 -6.07 -8.21 -18.49
CA ILE A 134 -7.07 -7.89 -17.48
C ILE A 134 -6.32 -7.60 -16.16
N LEU A 135 -6.41 -6.36 -15.70
CA LEU A 135 -5.79 -5.85 -14.48
C LEU A 135 -6.89 -5.34 -13.54
N TYR A 136 -7.16 -6.10 -12.48
CA TYR A 136 -8.00 -5.65 -11.38
C TYR A 136 -7.13 -5.21 -10.20
N ASN A 137 -7.54 -4.13 -9.54
CA ASN A 137 -6.88 -3.60 -8.36
C ASN A 137 -7.96 -3.03 -7.43
N GLU A 138 -8.51 -3.89 -6.56
CA GLU A 138 -9.66 -3.56 -5.73
C GLU A 138 -9.25 -3.39 -4.26
N ARG A 139 -9.71 -2.27 -3.68
CA ARG A 139 -9.42 -1.91 -2.29
C ARG A 139 -10.64 -2.17 -1.40
N PHE A 140 -10.45 -2.98 -0.36
CA PHE A 140 -11.51 -3.31 0.61
C PHE A 140 -11.14 -2.80 2.00
N SER A 141 -12.03 -2.02 2.61
CA SER A 141 -11.82 -1.47 3.95
C SER A 141 -12.41 -2.38 5.03
N PHE A 142 -11.69 -2.60 6.13
CA PHE A 142 -12.14 -3.45 7.24
C PHE A 142 -12.03 -2.75 8.60
N SER A 143 -11.92 -1.41 8.59
CA SER A 143 -11.76 -0.61 9.81
C SER A 143 -12.93 -0.73 10.79
N GLU A 144 -14.16 -0.97 10.31
CA GLU A 144 -15.34 -1.13 11.17
C GLU A 144 -15.86 -2.56 11.13
N VAL A 145 -16.67 -2.91 12.13
CA VAL A 145 -17.14 -4.29 12.32
C VAL A 145 -17.94 -4.80 11.12
N ASN A 146 -18.91 -4.01 10.67
CA ASN A 146 -19.84 -4.41 9.62
C ASN A 146 -19.40 -3.96 8.21
N LYS A 147 -18.28 -3.23 8.11
CA LYS A 147 -17.79 -2.73 6.82
C LYS A 147 -17.36 -3.86 5.90
N MET A 148 -16.72 -4.90 6.43
CA MET A 148 -16.21 -6.01 5.61
C MET A 148 -17.33 -6.80 4.90
N GLU A 149 -18.42 -7.08 5.61
CA GLU A 149 -19.60 -7.74 5.04
C GLU A 149 -20.31 -6.86 4.00
N LYS A 150 -20.40 -5.56 4.27
CA LYS A 150 -20.95 -4.59 3.31
C LYS A 150 -20.10 -4.49 2.04
N GLU A 151 -18.77 -4.50 2.18
CA GLU A 151 -17.85 -4.51 1.04
C GLU A 151 -17.97 -5.82 0.22
N LEU A 152 -18.18 -6.96 0.88
CA LEU A 152 -18.45 -8.23 0.21
C LEU A 152 -19.76 -8.16 -0.60
N SER A 153 -20.85 -7.64 0.00
CA SER A 153 -22.13 -7.45 -0.69
C SER A 153 -21.98 -6.52 -1.89
N ASN A 154 -21.27 -5.40 -1.74
CA ASN A 154 -20.97 -4.47 -2.83
C ASN A 154 -20.15 -5.14 -3.95
N ALA A 155 -19.16 -5.96 -3.60
CA ALA A 155 -18.33 -6.70 -4.54
C ALA A 155 -19.16 -7.73 -5.35
N LEU A 156 -20.11 -8.39 -4.70
CA LEU A 156 -21.04 -9.31 -5.34
C LEU A 156 -21.98 -8.57 -6.31
N VAL A 157 -22.54 -7.42 -5.91
CA VAL A 157 -23.39 -6.58 -6.76
C VAL A 157 -22.62 -6.04 -7.97
N LYS A 158 -21.34 -5.68 -7.78
CA LYS A 158 -20.44 -5.26 -8.88
C LYS A 158 -20.07 -6.41 -9.83
N GLY A 159 -20.23 -7.66 -9.41
CA GLY A 159 -19.85 -8.82 -10.22
C GLY A 159 -18.34 -8.99 -10.40
N LEU A 160 -17.55 -8.74 -9.34
CA LEU A 160 -16.10 -8.95 -9.37
C LEU A 160 -15.71 -10.41 -9.69
N PRO A 161 -14.51 -10.66 -10.24
CA PRO A 161 -14.10 -12.00 -10.62
C PRO A 161 -14.01 -12.94 -9.40
N PHE A 162 -14.30 -14.22 -9.65
CA PHE A 162 -14.41 -15.24 -8.59
C PHE A 162 -13.20 -15.31 -7.63
N PRO A 163 -11.94 -15.20 -8.08
CA PRO A 163 -10.79 -15.25 -7.17
C PRO A 163 -10.79 -14.13 -6.13
N ILE A 164 -11.20 -12.91 -6.52
CA ILE A 164 -11.26 -11.75 -5.61
C ILE A 164 -12.36 -11.98 -4.57
N LEU A 165 -13.55 -12.40 -5.03
CA LEU A 165 -14.68 -12.70 -4.16
C LEU A 165 -14.33 -13.78 -3.14
N LYS A 166 -13.66 -14.85 -3.58
CA LYS A 166 -13.21 -15.94 -2.71
C LYS A 166 -12.33 -15.42 -1.57
N VAL A 167 -11.32 -14.59 -1.86
CA VAL A 167 -10.44 -14.03 -0.81
C VAL A 167 -11.24 -13.23 0.23
N ILE A 168 -12.16 -12.38 -0.22
CA ILE A 168 -12.96 -11.53 0.68
C ILE A 168 -13.91 -12.38 1.51
N GLU A 169 -14.52 -13.40 0.93
CA GLU A 169 -15.40 -14.33 1.62
C GLU A 169 -14.68 -15.06 2.77
N TYR A 170 -13.44 -15.53 2.54
CA TYR A 170 -12.61 -16.12 3.61
C TYR A 170 -12.28 -15.14 4.72
N LEU A 171 -12.14 -13.85 4.41
CA LEU A 171 -11.83 -12.82 5.40
C LEU A 171 -13.07 -12.33 6.16
N SER A 172 -14.21 -12.23 5.47
CA SER A 172 -15.49 -11.79 6.03
C SER A 172 -16.22 -12.90 6.76
N GLY A 173 -15.95 -14.17 6.44
CA GLY A 173 -16.65 -15.31 7.00
C GLY A 173 -16.44 -15.45 8.50
N ASP A 174 -17.54 -15.53 9.25
CA ASP A 174 -17.53 -15.72 10.71
C ASP A 174 -16.82 -17.01 11.14
N GLY A 175 -16.74 -18.01 10.27
CA GLY A 175 -16.09 -19.30 10.56
C GLY A 175 -14.57 -19.23 10.76
N PHE A 176 -13.86 -18.32 10.08
CA PHE A 176 -12.39 -18.26 10.13
C PHE A 176 -11.85 -17.15 11.03
N SER A 177 -12.68 -16.19 11.47
CA SER A 177 -12.34 -15.05 12.35
C SER A 177 -11.17 -14.16 11.89
N TRP A 178 -10.60 -14.41 10.70
CA TRP A 178 -9.40 -13.74 10.18
C TRP A 178 -9.61 -12.24 9.99
N GLY A 179 -10.76 -11.82 9.44
CA GLY A 179 -11.09 -10.40 9.30
C GLY A 179 -11.13 -9.66 10.65
N ARG A 180 -11.66 -10.31 11.71
CA ARG A 180 -11.66 -9.74 13.06
C ARG A 180 -10.24 -9.59 13.60
N GLN A 181 -9.39 -10.61 13.45
CA GLN A 181 -8.01 -10.57 13.92
C GLN A 181 -7.21 -9.47 13.22
N TYR A 182 -7.35 -9.31 11.89
CA TYR A 182 -6.72 -8.21 11.15
C TYR A 182 -7.20 -6.84 11.57
N ARG A 183 -8.50 -6.69 11.81
CA ARG A 183 -9.07 -5.43 12.29
C ARG A 183 -8.47 -5.03 13.64
N VAL A 184 -8.39 -5.98 14.57
CA VAL A 184 -7.84 -5.73 15.92
C VAL A 184 -6.34 -5.43 15.84
N ALA A 185 -5.57 -6.26 15.13
CA ALA A 185 -4.14 -6.06 14.94
C ALA A 185 -3.85 -4.69 14.30
N GLY A 186 -4.55 -4.39 13.19
CA GLY A 186 -4.38 -3.16 12.44
C GLY A 186 -4.77 -1.91 13.23
N TYR A 187 -5.84 -1.96 14.03
CA TYR A 187 -6.26 -0.83 14.86
C TYR A 187 -5.21 -0.48 15.92
N TYR A 188 -4.76 -1.45 16.71
CA TYR A 188 -3.79 -1.19 17.77
C TYR A 188 -2.42 -0.78 17.22
N THR A 189 -1.96 -1.43 16.14
CA THR A 189 -0.72 -1.03 15.46
C THR A 189 -0.83 0.38 14.88
N ALA A 190 -1.96 0.75 14.26
CA ALA A 190 -2.18 2.11 13.78
C ALA A 190 -2.15 3.15 14.91
N CYS A 191 -2.75 2.86 16.07
CA CYS A 191 -2.68 3.74 17.24
C CYS A 191 -1.23 3.96 17.71
N MET A 192 -0.42 2.90 17.78
CA MET A 192 0.99 3.01 18.19
C MET A 192 1.84 3.76 17.17
N LEU A 193 1.60 3.56 15.86
CA LEU A 193 2.28 4.30 14.81
C LEU A 193 1.90 5.78 14.79
N TRP A 194 0.64 6.12 15.05
CA TRP A 194 0.23 7.51 15.24
C TRP A 194 0.90 8.14 16.47
N LEU A 195 1.00 7.41 17.57
CA LEU A 195 1.72 7.87 18.76
C LEU A 195 3.20 8.13 18.46
N SER A 196 3.83 7.22 17.71
CA SER A 196 5.20 7.38 17.21
C SER A 196 5.34 8.58 16.26
N PHE A 197 4.36 8.82 15.40
CA PHE A 197 4.34 9.99 14.53
C PHE A 197 4.28 11.31 15.31
N TYR A 198 3.49 11.38 16.39
CA TYR A 198 3.47 12.57 17.25
C TYR A 198 4.81 12.80 17.96
N THR A 199 5.46 11.75 18.48
CA THR A 199 6.78 11.91 19.10
C THR A 199 7.87 12.24 18.08
N TRP A 200 7.76 11.72 16.85
CA TRP A 200 8.61 12.12 15.73
C TRP A 200 8.44 13.61 15.41
N MET A 201 7.21 14.12 15.40
CA MET A 201 6.99 15.56 15.17
C MET A 201 7.61 16.43 16.27
N ILE A 202 7.51 16.00 17.53
CA ILE A 202 8.20 16.66 18.64
C ILE A 202 9.72 16.59 18.44
N SER A 203 10.26 15.46 17.97
CA SER A 203 11.69 15.33 17.68
C SER A 203 12.17 16.34 16.63
N PHE A 204 11.36 16.64 15.63
CA PHE A 204 11.68 17.62 14.59
C PHE A 204 11.76 19.04 15.17
N VAL A 205 10.83 19.39 16.06
CA VAL A 205 10.87 20.67 16.80
C VAL A 205 12.10 20.73 17.73
N CYS A 206 12.41 19.64 18.44
CA CYS A 206 13.59 19.56 19.30
C CYS A 206 14.89 19.69 18.51
N LEU A 207 14.97 19.15 17.29
CA LEU A 207 16.14 19.30 16.42
C LEU A 207 16.45 20.78 16.11
N ALA A 208 15.41 21.61 15.99
CA ALA A 208 15.56 23.05 15.72
C ALA A 208 15.94 23.88 16.96
N PHE A 209 15.33 23.58 18.12
CA PHE A 209 15.49 24.42 19.32
C PHE A 209 16.48 23.86 20.35
N LEU A 210 16.39 22.56 20.68
CA LEU A 210 17.18 21.94 21.76
C LEU A 210 17.70 20.55 21.35
N PRO A 211 18.91 20.45 20.76
CA PRO A 211 19.45 19.19 20.27
C PRO A 211 19.73 18.17 21.40
N HIS A 212 19.79 18.60 22.65
CA HIS A 212 19.98 17.70 23.79
C HIS A 212 18.77 16.77 24.03
N TYR A 213 17.54 17.25 23.79
CA TYR A 213 16.33 16.44 23.96
C TYR A 213 15.98 15.59 22.73
N PHE A 214 16.58 15.90 21.58
CA PHE A 214 16.35 15.19 20.32
C PHE A 214 16.55 13.67 20.46
N ALA A 215 17.66 13.24 21.08
CA ALA A 215 17.96 11.82 21.26
C ALA A 215 16.89 11.10 22.09
N ARG A 216 16.33 11.76 23.11
CA ARG A 216 15.25 11.18 23.93
C ARG A 216 13.95 11.04 23.14
N CYS A 217 13.58 12.07 22.38
CA CYS A 217 12.37 12.04 21.56
C CYS A 217 12.42 10.93 20.50
N ILE A 218 13.55 10.82 19.79
CA ILE A 218 13.77 9.78 18.79
C ILE A 218 13.71 8.38 19.43
N PHE A 219 14.34 8.17 20.60
CA PHE A 219 14.23 6.90 21.32
C PHE A 219 12.77 6.51 21.64
N TYR A 220 11.94 7.46 22.09
CA TYR A 220 10.51 7.20 22.30
C TYR A 220 9.77 6.87 20.99
N THR A 221 10.11 7.52 19.88
CA THR A 221 9.58 7.19 18.55
C THR A 221 9.87 5.74 18.18
N GLY A 222 11.11 5.28 18.34
CA GLY A 222 11.51 3.90 18.03
C GLY A 222 10.86 2.85 18.94
N THR A 223 10.77 3.13 20.24
CA THR A 223 10.10 2.22 21.19
C THR A 223 8.61 2.05 20.87
N PHE A 224 7.88 3.12 20.52
CA PHE A 224 6.49 3.01 20.08
C PHE A 224 6.33 2.27 18.74
N MET A 225 7.29 2.42 17.80
CA MET A 225 7.31 1.62 16.56
C MET A 225 7.46 0.13 16.87
N GLY A 226 8.47 -0.23 17.68
CA GLY A 226 8.72 -1.62 18.05
C GLY A 226 7.56 -2.26 18.80
N ILE A 227 6.88 -1.52 19.68
CA ILE A 227 5.64 -1.98 20.33
C ILE A 227 4.53 -2.21 19.30
N GLY A 228 4.38 -1.31 18.33
CA GLY A 228 3.40 -1.46 17.24
C GLY A 228 3.64 -2.71 16.38
N ASP A 229 4.90 -2.99 16.06
CA ASP A 229 5.33 -4.18 15.31
C ASP A 229 5.10 -5.48 16.12
N LEU A 230 5.41 -5.46 17.41
CA LEU A 230 5.15 -6.58 18.32
C LEU A 230 3.65 -6.88 18.42
N ILE A 231 2.82 -5.85 18.60
CA ILE A 231 1.36 -5.98 18.62
C ILE A 231 0.86 -6.60 17.31
N PHE A 232 1.40 -6.19 16.17
CA PHE A 232 1.00 -6.74 14.88
C PHE A 232 1.28 -8.24 14.81
N VAL A 233 2.51 -8.67 15.13
CA VAL A 233 2.92 -10.08 15.06
C VAL A 233 2.14 -10.97 16.04
N LEU A 234 1.85 -10.47 17.24
CA LEU A 234 1.12 -11.23 18.25
C LEU A 234 -0.36 -11.46 17.86
N ASN A 235 -0.97 -10.53 17.13
CA ASN A 235 -2.39 -10.57 16.80
C ASN A 235 -2.71 -11.13 15.40
N ILE A 236 -1.70 -11.39 14.55
CA ILE A 236 -1.90 -11.99 13.23
C ILE A 236 -2.34 -13.47 13.33
N PRO A 237 -3.25 -13.93 12.46
CA PRO A 237 -3.54 -15.36 12.30
C PRO A 237 -2.29 -16.14 11.90
N ARG A 238 -1.86 -17.09 12.75
CA ARG A 238 -0.63 -17.89 12.55
C ARG A 238 -0.62 -18.78 11.31
N GLN A 239 -1.78 -19.18 10.80
CA GLN A 239 -1.90 -20.09 9.66
C GLN A 239 -3.09 -19.71 8.79
N MET A 240 -2.84 -18.88 7.77
CA MET A 240 -3.82 -18.61 6.72
C MET A 240 -3.36 -19.24 5.41
N TYR A 241 -4.15 -20.18 4.93
CA TYR A 241 -3.96 -20.82 3.65
C TYR A 241 -5.28 -20.79 2.90
N ILE A 242 -5.32 -20.03 1.81
CA ILE A 242 -6.47 -20.05 0.89
C ILE A 242 -6.06 -20.94 -0.28
N ARG A 243 -6.86 -21.97 -0.56
CA ARG A 243 -6.60 -22.92 -1.65
C ARG A 243 -7.12 -22.36 -2.97
N PHE A 244 -6.28 -22.36 -3.99
CA PHE A 244 -6.67 -22.03 -5.36
C PHE A 244 -6.27 -23.16 -6.31
N PRO A 245 -7.13 -23.49 -7.29
CA PRO A 245 -6.75 -24.40 -8.35
C PRO A 245 -5.71 -23.73 -9.27
N THR A 246 -4.75 -24.53 -9.73
CA THR A 246 -3.67 -24.21 -10.67
C THR A 246 -3.61 -25.30 -11.74
N GLN A 247 -2.85 -25.08 -12.82
CA GLN A 247 -2.68 -26.05 -13.90
C GLN A 247 -2.14 -27.42 -13.40
N ASP A 248 -1.21 -27.40 -12.43
CA ASP A 248 -0.54 -28.60 -11.91
C ASP A 248 -1.09 -29.12 -10.56
N GLY A 249 -2.26 -28.63 -10.11
CA GLY A 249 -2.89 -29.04 -8.84
C GLY A 249 -3.42 -27.85 -8.02
N ASP A 250 -3.48 -28.00 -6.69
CA ASP A 250 -3.90 -26.93 -5.78
C ASP A 250 -2.69 -26.14 -5.25
N THR A 251 -2.70 -24.82 -5.43
CA THR A 251 -1.73 -23.91 -4.82
C THR A 251 -2.30 -23.27 -3.55
N LEU A 252 -1.43 -23.05 -2.57
CA LEU A 252 -1.77 -22.42 -1.30
C LEU A 252 -1.32 -20.96 -1.31
N LEU A 253 -2.27 -20.04 -1.19
CA LEU A 253 -1.99 -18.63 -0.97
C LEU A 253 -1.45 -18.45 0.45
N LYS A 254 -0.12 -18.48 0.58
CA LYS A 254 0.60 -18.32 1.86
C LYS A 254 0.92 -16.86 2.09
N PHE A 255 0.43 -16.32 3.19
CA PHE A 255 0.74 -14.97 3.60
C PHE A 255 2.11 -14.89 4.30
N ARG A 256 2.84 -13.82 4.00
CA ARG A 256 4.18 -13.51 4.53
C ARG A 256 4.23 -12.05 4.96
N LEU A 257 5.03 -11.75 5.98
CA LEU A 257 5.32 -10.36 6.36
C LEU A 257 5.98 -9.63 5.19
N SER A 258 5.63 -8.36 5.04
CA SER A 258 5.96 -7.56 3.86
C SER A 258 6.77 -6.32 4.23
N ILE A 259 7.02 -5.47 3.23
CA ILE A 259 8.01 -4.39 3.26
C ILE A 259 7.73 -3.37 4.37
N CYS A 260 6.47 -3.04 4.67
CA CYS A 260 6.16 -2.06 5.73
C CYS A 260 6.63 -2.58 7.09
N PHE A 261 6.35 -3.85 7.40
CA PHE A 261 6.78 -4.47 8.65
C PHE A 261 8.31 -4.52 8.78
N HIS A 262 9.01 -4.90 7.70
CA HIS A 262 10.47 -4.91 7.73
C HIS A 262 11.04 -3.49 7.85
N ALA A 263 10.45 -2.51 7.17
CA ALA A 263 10.89 -1.12 7.23
C ALA A 263 10.67 -0.51 8.62
N THR A 264 9.54 -0.77 9.28
CA THR A 264 9.28 -0.31 10.64
C THR A 264 10.19 -0.99 11.66
N CYS A 265 10.40 -2.30 11.54
CA CYS A 265 11.30 -3.06 12.42
C CYS A 265 12.75 -2.54 12.32
N ILE A 266 13.25 -2.39 11.09
CA ILE A 266 14.60 -1.85 10.84
C ILE A 266 14.71 -0.41 11.37
N ALA A 267 13.72 0.45 11.08
CA ALA A 267 13.73 1.82 11.59
C ALA A 267 13.68 1.88 13.13
N GLY A 268 12.90 0.99 13.76
CA GLY A 268 12.85 0.85 15.22
C GLY A 268 14.19 0.45 15.81
N GLU A 269 14.85 -0.57 15.24
CA GLU A 269 16.16 -1.05 15.69
C GLU A 269 17.26 0.00 15.53
N PHE A 270 17.28 0.75 14.43
CA PHE A 270 18.26 1.83 14.23
C PHE A 270 18.12 2.99 15.23
N ILE A 271 16.96 3.11 15.88
CA ILE A 271 16.63 4.17 16.82
C ILE A 271 16.85 3.72 18.27
N SER A 272 16.70 2.43 18.56
CA SER A 272 17.02 1.84 19.86
C SER A 272 18.54 1.60 19.99
N PRO A 273 19.20 2.10 21.04
CA PRO A 273 20.63 1.88 21.29
C PRO A 273 20.97 0.42 21.63
#